data_AF-A0AAD7G2I1-F1
#
_entry.id   AF-A0AAD7G2I1-F1
#
_cell.length_a   1.000
_cell.length_b   1.000
_cell.length_c   1.000
_cell.angle_alpha   90.00
_cell.angle_beta   90.00
_cell.angle_gamma   90.00
#
_symmetry.space_group_name_H-M   'P 1'
#
loop_
_entity.id
_entity.type
_entity.pdbx_description
1 polymer ?
#
loop_
_entity_poly.entity_id
_entity_poly.type
_entity_poly.pdbx_seq_one_letter_code
_entity_poly.pdbx_strand_id
1 'polypeptide(L)'
;IYVDYQSKVDWRGARDILRCSPHFHGVPRFDSVIYEDDSNPLAIGQLHFVFRCHLPGNASLDLALVQPFDRTAWRPNTRTDCPIRQKLPLQSCHFIALEHIVRGALVCQIFGGKHGMYYIMDCIDEDMYLRFHNID
;
A
#
# COMPACT_ATOMS: atom_id res chain seq x y z
N ILE A 1 2.57 7.24 -10.74
CA ILE A 1 3.69 7.75 -9.91
C ILE A 1 4.82 6.74 -10.01
N TYR A 2 6.05 7.20 -10.21
CA TYR A 2 7.22 6.33 -10.17
C TYR A 2 7.80 6.38 -8.76
N VAL A 3 7.98 5.22 -8.13
CA VAL A 3 8.58 5.10 -6.81
C VAL A 3 9.84 4.27 -6.96
N ASP A 4 10.98 4.88 -6.67
CA ASP A 4 12.28 4.22 -6.65
C ASP A 4 12.58 3.73 -5.23
N TYR A 5 13.04 2.50 -5.09
CA TYR A 5 13.36 1.91 -3.80
C TYR A 5 14.56 0.98 -3.90
N GLN A 6 15.25 0.76 -2.78
CA GLN A 6 16.29 -0.26 -2.68
C GLN A 6 15.67 -1.59 -2.26
N SER A 7 15.83 -2.62 -3.08
CA SER A 7 15.43 -3.99 -2.79
C SER A 7 16.18 -4.52 -1.56
N LYS A 8 15.47 -5.16 -0.63
CA LYS A 8 16.01 -5.86 0.54
C LYS A 8 16.62 -7.21 0.20
N VAL A 9 16.38 -7.73 -1.01
CA VAL A 9 16.88 -9.04 -1.46
C VAL A 9 18.32 -8.94 -1.93
N ASP A 10 18.61 -7.93 -2.76
CA ASP A 10 19.87 -7.80 -3.48
C ASP A 10 20.52 -6.40 -3.37
N TRP A 11 19.93 -5.49 -2.58
CA TRP A 11 20.39 -4.11 -2.36
C TRP A 11 20.45 -3.25 -3.63
N ARG A 12 19.81 -3.69 -4.71
CA ARG A 12 19.76 -2.94 -5.97
C ARG A 12 18.57 -1.99 -6.01
N GLY A 13 18.69 -0.95 -6.83
CA GLY A 13 17.58 -0.04 -7.13
C GLY A 13 16.51 -0.74 -7.96
N ALA A 14 15.26 -0.60 -7.54
CA ALA A 14 14.07 -1.06 -8.22
C ALA A 14 13.06 0.09 -8.35
N ARG A 15 12.09 -0.06 -9.25
CA ARG A 15 11.10 0.98 -9.55
C ARG A 15 9.71 0.41 -9.72
N ASP A 16 8.76 0.95 -8.96
CA ASP A 16 7.34 0.64 -9.10
C ASP A 16 6.58 1.78 -9.80
N ILE A 17 5.55 1.40 -10.57
CA ILE A 17 4.64 2.33 -11.23
C ILE A 17 3.27 2.25 -10.57
N LEU A 18 2.97 3.22 -9.71
CA LEU A 18 1.70 3.29 -8.97
C LEU A 18 0.62 4.07 -9.72
N ARG A 19 -0.62 3.62 -9.60
CA ARG A 19 -1.82 4.25 -10.17
C ARG A 19 -2.90 4.44 -9.12
N CYS A 20 -3.58 5.58 -9.20
CA CYS A 20 -4.74 5.92 -8.38
C CYS A 20 -5.81 6.61 -9.26
N SER A 21 -6.04 6.05 -10.44
CA SER A 21 -6.91 6.67 -11.45
C SER A 21 -8.35 6.20 -11.28
N PRO A 22 -9.32 7.10 -11.09
CA PRO A 22 -10.73 6.73 -10.96
C PRO A 22 -11.36 6.21 -12.26
N HIS A 23 -10.72 6.41 -13.42
CA HIS A 23 -11.26 6.07 -14.75
C HIS A 23 -10.26 5.26 -15.60
N PHE A 24 -9.62 4.26 -15.01
CA PHE A 24 -8.65 3.41 -15.71
C PHE A 24 -9.37 2.35 -16.57
N HIS A 25 -9.42 2.56 -17.89
CA HIS A 25 -10.20 1.71 -18.82
C HIS A 25 -11.68 1.53 -18.42
N GLY A 26 -12.30 2.61 -17.91
CA GLY A 26 -13.71 2.60 -17.48
C GLY A 26 -13.95 2.03 -16.08
N VAL A 27 -12.90 1.61 -15.36
CA VAL A 27 -13.00 1.11 -13.98
C VAL A 27 -11.99 1.84 -13.08
N PRO A 28 -12.31 2.15 -11.81
CA PRO A 28 -11.34 2.72 -10.89
C PRO A 28 -10.18 1.75 -10.63
N ARG A 29 -8.95 2.27 -10.67
CA ARG A 29 -7.73 1.55 -10.30
C ARG A 29 -6.96 2.31 -9.24
N PHE A 30 -6.91 1.72 -8.05
CA PHE A 30 -6.18 2.21 -6.89
C PHE A 30 -5.19 1.13 -6.45
N ASP A 31 -3.93 1.33 -6.78
CA ASP A 31 -2.84 0.42 -6.42
C ASP A 31 -2.56 0.51 -4.91
N SER A 32 -2.09 -0.59 -4.34
CA SER A 32 -1.68 -0.64 -2.93
C SER A 32 -0.21 -0.31 -2.74
N VAL A 33 0.13 0.18 -1.57
CA VAL A 33 1.46 0.70 -1.23
C VAL A 33 1.90 0.26 0.15
N ILE A 34 3.20 0.06 0.32
CA ILE A 34 3.85 0.11 1.63
C ILE A 34 4.30 1.55 1.86
N TYR A 35 4.06 2.07 3.05
CA TYR A 35 4.46 3.41 3.44
C TYR A 35 4.94 3.45 4.89
N GLU A 36 5.73 4.46 5.21
CA GLU A 36 6.15 4.76 6.58
C GLU A 36 5.06 5.59 7.27
N ASP A 37 4.67 5.19 8.48
CA ASP A 37 3.72 5.90 9.35
C ASP A 37 4.47 6.31 10.62
N ASP A 38 4.23 7.52 11.13
CA ASP A 38 4.85 8.01 12.36
C ASP A 38 4.62 7.05 13.55
N SER A 39 3.49 6.32 13.53
CA SER A 39 3.10 5.36 14.56
C SER A 39 3.59 3.93 14.32
N ASN A 40 3.95 3.58 13.08
CA ASN A 40 4.35 2.23 12.69
C ASN A 40 5.44 2.29 11.63
N PRO A 41 6.65 1.73 11.86
CA PRO A 41 7.77 1.85 10.94
C PRO A 41 7.43 1.45 9.50
N LEU A 42 6.47 0.53 9.30
CA LEU A 42 5.96 0.18 7.98
C LEU A 42 4.47 -0.21 8.05
N ALA A 43 3.65 0.42 7.23
CA ALA A 43 2.21 0.16 7.08
C ALA A 43 1.86 -0.19 5.63
N ILE A 44 0.68 -0.78 5.42
CA ILE A 44 0.16 -1.10 4.08
C ILE A 44 -1.18 -0.41 3.84
N GLY A 45 -1.36 0.10 2.63
CA GLY A 45 -2.44 1.02 2.28
C GLY A 45 -2.89 0.88 0.85
N GLN A 46 -4.03 1.49 0.50
CA GLN A 46 -4.44 1.71 -0.88
C GLN A 46 -4.32 3.19 -1.19
N LEU A 47 -3.64 3.52 -2.29
CA LEU A 47 -3.45 4.88 -2.76
C LEU A 47 -4.69 5.38 -3.50
N HIS A 48 -5.36 6.40 -2.96
CA HIS A 48 -6.55 6.99 -3.57
C HIS A 48 -6.25 8.21 -4.43
N PHE A 49 -5.42 9.11 -3.93
CA PHE A 49 -5.11 10.37 -4.60
C PHE A 49 -3.68 10.81 -4.30
N VAL A 50 -3.12 11.58 -5.22
CA VAL A 50 -1.89 12.33 -5.01
C VAL A 50 -2.16 13.80 -5.31
N PHE A 51 -1.67 14.65 -4.43
CA PHE A 51 -1.83 16.10 -4.47
C PHE A 51 -0.45 16.74 -4.57
N ARG A 52 -0.34 17.78 -5.38
CA ARG A 52 0.79 18.69 -5.32
C ARG A 52 0.35 19.96 -4.61
N CYS A 53 0.85 20.16 -3.41
CA CYS A 53 0.58 21.35 -2.61
C CYS A 53 1.63 22.42 -2.94
N HIS A 54 1.20 23.63 -3.25
CA HIS A 54 2.07 24.78 -3.44
C HIS A 54 2.14 25.59 -2.16
N LEU A 55 3.35 25.72 -1.62
CA LEU A 55 3.63 26.45 -0.39
C LEU A 55 4.13 27.87 -0.70
N PRO A 56 4.03 28.82 0.25
CA PRO A 56 4.66 30.13 0.10
C PRO A 56 6.16 30.00 -0.20
N GLY A 57 6.69 30.88 -1.05
CA GLY A 57 8.12 30.89 -1.39
C GLY A 57 8.54 29.88 -2.47
N ASN A 58 7.64 29.50 -3.38
CA ASN A 58 7.88 28.55 -4.48
C ASN A 58 8.25 27.13 -4.05
N ALA A 59 8.04 26.76 -2.78
CA ALA A 59 8.16 25.39 -2.33
C ALA A 59 6.93 24.57 -2.75
N SER A 60 7.12 23.28 -2.97
CA SER A 60 6.02 22.34 -3.24
C SER A 60 6.18 21.09 -2.39
N LEU A 61 5.05 20.55 -1.93
CA LEU A 61 4.97 19.31 -1.18
C LEU A 61 4.01 18.36 -1.90
N ASP A 62 4.47 17.17 -2.26
CA ASP A 62 3.61 16.14 -2.82
C ASP A 62 3.05 15.27 -1.68
N LEU A 63 1.71 15.18 -1.60
CA LEU A 63 0.99 14.40 -0.59
C LEU A 63 0.22 13.25 -1.24
N ALA A 64 0.08 12.14 -0.53
CA ALA A 64 -0.75 11.02 -0.91
C ALA A 64 -1.88 10.81 0.10
N LEU A 65 -3.10 10.55 -0.39
CA LEU A 65 -4.20 10.06 0.44
C LEU A 65 -4.23 8.54 0.40
N VAL A 66 -4.01 7.92 1.57
CA VAL A 66 -3.89 6.47 1.71
C VAL A 66 -5.01 5.95 2.60
N GLN A 67 -5.65 4.87 2.16
CA GLN A 67 -6.60 4.10 2.95
C GLN A 67 -5.87 2.92 3.60
N PRO A 68 -5.70 2.91 4.93
CA PRO A 68 -4.92 1.88 5.62
C PRO A 68 -5.58 0.50 5.60
N PHE A 69 -4.72 -0.51 5.73
CA PHE A 69 -5.07 -1.90 5.95
C PHE A 69 -4.54 -2.32 7.32
N ASP A 70 -5.38 -2.95 8.12
CA ASP A 70 -5.05 -3.32 9.50
C ASP A 70 -5.05 -4.84 9.70
N ARG A 71 -4.43 -5.30 10.79
CA ARG A 71 -4.43 -6.70 11.20
C ARG A 71 -5.87 -7.14 11.50
N THR A 72 -6.15 -8.41 11.23
CA THR A 72 -7.45 -8.99 11.54
C THR A 72 -7.30 -10.37 12.14
N ALA A 73 -8.15 -10.66 13.13
CA ALA A 73 -8.32 -12.00 13.70
C ALA A 73 -9.19 -12.90 12.80
N TRP A 74 -9.88 -12.33 11.81
CA TRP A 74 -10.68 -13.11 10.88
C TRP A 74 -9.78 -14.04 10.04
N ARG A 75 -10.31 -15.23 9.74
CA ARG A 75 -9.63 -16.24 8.92
C ARG A 75 -10.63 -16.82 7.91
N PRO A 76 -10.19 -17.08 6.66
CA PRO A 76 -10.99 -17.76 5.66
C PRO A 76 -11.11 -19.25 6.01
N ASN A 77 -12.13 -19.90 5.47
CA ASN A 77 -12.32 -21.35 5.64
C ASN A 77 -11.31 -22.19 4.82
N THR A 78 -10.53 -21.54 3.95
CA THR A 78 -9.45 -22.15 3.18
C THR A 78 -8.12 -21.94 3.89
N ARG A 79 -7.30 -22.99 3.94
CA ARG A 79 -5.92 -22.87 4.43
C ARG A 79 -5.13 -21.94 3.52
N THR A 80 -4.41 -21.00 4.12
CA THR A 80 -3.57 -20.03 3.44
C THR A 80 -2.41 -19.65 4.34
N ASP A 81 -1.23 -19.51 3.75
CA ASP A 81 -0.03 -19.02 4.42
C ASP A 81 0.18 -17.52 4.15
N CYS A 82 -0.66 -16.91 3.30
CA CYS A 82 -0.57 -15.49 2.99
C CYS A 82 -1.15 -14.66 4.14
N PRO A 83 -0.47 -13.56 4.54
CA PRO A 83 -1.00 -12.64 5.53
C PRO A 83 -2.33 -12.03 5.10
N ILE A 84 -3.21 -11.81 6.07
CA ILE A 84 -4.54 -11.25 5.84
C ILE A 84 -4.63 -9.89 6.52
N ARG A 85 -5.10 -8.91 5.76
CA ARG A 85 -5.38 -7.57 6.26
C ARG A 85 -6.81 -7.15 5.95
N GLN A 86 -7.38 -6.37 6.86
CA GLN A 86 -8.66 -5.73 6.68
C GLN A 86 -8.44 -4.31 6.19
N LYS A 87 -9.03 -3.97 5.05
CA LYS A 87 -9.10 -2.60 4.57
C LYS A 87 -10.01 -1.79 5.50
N LEU A 88 -9.48 -0.72 6.09
CA LEU A 88 -10.24 0.13 7.01
C LEU A 88 -11.28 0.98 6.26
N PRO A 89 -12.31 1.52 6.94
CA PRO A 89 -13.31 2.40 6.31
C PRO A 89 -12.67 3.63 5.64
N LEU A 90 -13.37 4.24 4.68
CA LEU A 90 -12.87 5.43 3.97
C LEU A 90 -12.60 6.63 4.90
N GLN A 91 -13.31 6.70 6.03
CA GLN A 91 -13.10 7.73 7.06
C GLN A 91 -11.74 7.59 7.77
N SER A 92 -11.07 6.44 7.66
CA SER A 92 -9.74 6.20 8.21
C SER A 92 -8.62 6.58 7.23
N CYS A 93 -8.95 7.14 6.05
CA CYS A 93 -7.93 7.65 5.15
C CYS A 93 -7.17 8.82 5.80
N HIS A 94 -5.87 8.87 5.56
CA HIS A 94 -5.01 9.95 6.04
C HIS A 94 -4.01 10.34 4.97
N PHE A 95 -3.41 11.51 5.18
CA PHE A 95 -2.38 12.03 4.30
C PHE A 95 -1.01 11.61 4.78
N ILE A 96 -0.15 11.24 3.83
CA ILE A 96 1.29 11.06 4.03
C ILE A 96 2.03 11.91 3.00
N ALA A 97 3.28 12.30 3.28
CA ALA A 97 4.12 12.82 2.21
C ALA A 97 4.41 11.72 1.19
N LEU A 98 4.44 12.06 -0.10
CA LEU A 98 4.62 11.08 -1.16
C LEU A 98 5.95 10.32 -1.03
N GLU A 99 6.96 10.97 -0.45
CA GLU A 99 8.28 10.40 -0.16
C GLU A 99 8.27 9.29 0.91
N HIS A 100 7.24 9.22 1.76
CA HIS A 100 7.07 8.11 2.71
C HIS A 100 6.49 6.85 2.07
N ILE A 101 6.11 6.88 0.79
CA ILE A 101 5.78 5.66 0.06
C ILE A 101 7.06 4.91 -0.25
N VAL A 102 7.21 3.75 0.38
CA VAL A 102 8.40 2.90 0.23
C VAL A 102 8.36 2.17 -1.10
N ARG A 103 7.23 1.53 -1.44
CA ARG A 103 7.04 0.80 -2.70
C ARG A 103 5.58 0.41 -2.93
N GLY A 104 5.27 -0.14 -4.09
CA GLY A 104 3.98 -0.77 -4.37
C GLY A 104 3.80 -2.09 -3.63
N ALA A 105 2.56 -2.46 -3.39
CA ALA A 105 2.20 -3.73 -2.77
C ALA A 105 1.11 -4.44 -3.58
N LEU A 106 1.32 -5.72 -3.86
CA LEU A 106 0.31 -6.56 -4.49
C LEU A 106 -0.63 -7.11 -3.41
N VAL A 107 -1.89 -6.69 -3.49
CA VAL A 107 -2.96 -7.16 -2.62
C VAL A 107 -4.10 -7.74 -3.45
N CYS A 108 -4.73 -8.79 -2.94
CA CYS A 108 -5.85 -9.45 -3.62
C CYS A 108 -7.05 -9.56 -2.68
N GLN A 109 -8.23 -9.19 -3.16
CA GLN A 109 -9.45 -9.36 -2.38
C GLN A 109 -9.74 -10.86 -2.19
N ILE A 110 -10.12 -11.24 -0.97
CA ILE A 110 -10.45 -12.64 -0.66
C ILE A 110 -11.82 -12.99 -1.27
N PHE A 111 -11.84 -13.96 -2.18
CA PHE A 111 -13.08 -14.47 -2.79
C PHE A 111 -13.95 -15.22 -1.78
N GLY A 112 -15.26 -14.97 -1.79
CA GLY A 112 -16.22 -15.64 -0.89
C GLY A 112 -16.06 -15.29 0.60
N GLY A 113 -15.16 -14.38 0.95
CA GLY A 113 -14.94 -13.90 2.32
C GLY A 113 -15.77 -12.67 2.67
N LYS A 114 -15.60 -12.20 3.91
CA LYS A 114 -16.17 -10.91 4.35
C LYS A 114 -15.60 -9.77 3.48
N HIS A 115 -16.47 -8.89 2.99
CA HIS A 115 -16.04 -7.70 2.26
C HIS A 115 -15.01 -6.89 3.07
N GLY A 116 -13.96 -6.41 2.38
CA GLY A 116 -12.88 -5.65 3.01
C GLY A 116 -11.70 -6.50 3.49
N MET A 117 -11.71 -7.82 3.30
CA MET A 117 -10.56 -8.68 3.62
C MET A 117 -9.70 -8.93 2.38
N TYR A 118 -8.38 -8.83 2.54
CA TYR A 118 -7.41 -8.94 1.47
C TYR A 118 -6.23 -9.84 1.87
N TYR A 119 -5.75 -10.64 0.92
CA TYR A 119 -4.45 -11.29 0.97
C TYR A 119 -3.36 -10.30 0.61
N ILE A 120 -2.26 -10.33 1.38
CA ILE A 120 -1.00 -9.72 1.00
C ILE A 120 -0.20 -10.76 0.25
N MET A 121 0.20 -10.45 -1.00
CA MET A 121 0.93 -11.38 -1.85
C MET A 121 2.43 -11.23 -1.60
N ASP A 122 2.93 -11.88 -0.55
CA ASP A 122 4.35 -11.92 -0.19
C ASP A 122 5.08 -13.14 -0.77
N CYS A 123 4.37 -14.20 -1.15
CA CYS A 123 4.94 -15.46 -1.62
C CYS A 123 5.58 -15.41 -3.02
N ILE A 124 5.26 -14.40 -3.83
CA ILE A 124 5.81 -14.24 -5.19
C ILE A 124 6.82 -13.09 -5.29
N ASP A 125 6.97 -12.30 -4.23
CA ASP A 125 7.79 -11.11 -4.18
C ASP A 125 8.69 -11.19 -2.94
N GLU A 126 9.92 -11.65 -3.14
CA GLU A 126 10.89 -11.88 -2.06
C GLU A 126 11.18 -10.60 -1.27
N ASP A 127 11.16 -9.43 -1.93
CA ASP A 127 11.34 -8.15 -1.24
C ASP A 127 10.11 -7.81 -0.38
N MET A 128 8.91 -8.10 -0.88
CA MET A 128 7.66 -7.96 -0.11
C MET A 128 7.69 -8.86 1.12
N TYR A 129 8.11 -10.12 0.99
CA TYR A 129 8.28 -11.05 2.11
C TYR A 129 9.21 -10.49 3.19
N LEU A 130 10.39 -9.99 2.81
CA LEU A 130 11.35 -9.39 3.74
C LEU A 130 10.86 -8.09 4.38
N ARG A 131 10.03 -7.30 3.68
CA ARG A 131 9.43 -6.09 4.27
C ARG A 131 8.30 -6.43 5.21
N PHE A 132 7.45 -7.36 4.83
CA PHE A 132 6.27 -7.69 5.60
C PHE A 132 6.61 -8.43 6.90
N HIS A 133 7.68 -9.23 6.92
CA HIS A 133 8.20 -9.81 8.17
C HIS A 133 8.69 -8.76 9.18
N ASN A 134 8.96 -7.52 8.73
CA ASN A 134 9.24 -6.40 9.62
C ASN A 134 7.99 -5.59 10.00
N ILE A 135 6.84 -5.87 9.37
CA ILE A 135 5.53 -5.24 9.64
C ILE A 135 4.73 -6.08 10.65
N ASP A 136 4.89 -7.41 10.63
CA ASP A 136 4.21 -8.37 11.52
C ASP A 136 4.90 -8.56 12.88
#